data_AF-A0A3M9ZWM8-F1
#
_entry.id   AF-A0A3M9ZWM8-F1
#
_cell.length_a   1.000
_cell.length_b   1.000
_cell.length_c   1.000
_cell.angle_alpha   90.00
_cell.angle_beta   90.00
_cell.angle_gamma   90.00
#
_symmetry.space_group_name_H-M   'P 1'
#
loop_
_entity.id
_entity.type
_entity.pdbx_description
1 polymer ?
#
loop_
_entity_poly.entity_id
_entity_poly.type
_entity_poly.pdbx_seq_one_letter_code
_entity_poly.pdbx_strand_id
1 'polypeptide(L)'
;MTLCKNCYKRNISRNSLCKTCIGSGVRLRKPAGCSNCRAPWVVSRGRCANCYNHLNKYGTERRLYPRKRRPVPKRQCSNCGIVVAVSLGRCSACYQYFHMHKKDMNPKVARSRPSKKNPIKNCTNCGKAHVASKGRCPTCYAYYRNHGSDRGESLLEKKPSAKSCMICDKPQIAARDRCQACYQYYTKQGKDRDSGHARMLYAKSMRPPQKNCKMCGRPQVVSMNRCTMCYQYYNKYGKDRSRREIRTMLARTKPMTQKNCKMCGRPQVISRNRCASCYQYYMIHGRDRSPKRARRLYEESLIPKMWSCSNCKRTPVYMRNRCSACYLYLLSHGRERVLRRA
;
A
#
# COMPACT_ATOMS: atom_id res chain seq x y z
N MET A 1 -14.51 -22.55 24.08
CA MET A 1 -15.38 -21.41 24.42
C MET A 1 -15.84 -20.72 23.14
N THR A 2 -17.13 -20.86 22.83
CA THR A 2 -17.80 -20.29 21.66
C THR A 2 -18.23 -18.85 21.94
N LEU A 3 -18.21 -18.00 20.90
CA LEU A 3 -18.79 -16.65 20.99
C LEU A 3 -20.30 -16.77 21.26
N CYS A 4 -20.88 -15.80 21.97
CA CYS A 4 -22.35 -15.74 22.08
C CYS A 4 -22.98 -15.59 20.69
N LYS A 5 -24.20 -16.12 20.50
CA LYS A 5 -24.95 -16.09 19.23
C LYS A 5 -24.96 -14.69 18.57
N ASN A 6 -25.05 -13.64 19.38
CA ASN A 6 -25.08 -12.24 18.91
C ASN A 6 -23.71 -11.73 18.39
N CYS A 7 -22.61 -12.07 19.07
CA CYS A 7 -21.27 -11.72 18.57
C CYS A 7 -20.88 -12.55 17.34
N TYR A 8 -21.32 -13.80 17.29
CA TYR A 8 -21.10 -14.69 16.15
C TYR A 8 -21.83 -14.19 14.89
N LYS A 9 -23.12 -13.83 15.00
CA LYS A 9 -23.92 -13.33 13.87
C LYS A 9 -23.43 -11.99 13.32
N ARG A 10 -22.95 -11.07 14.18
CA ARG A 10 -22.56 -9.71 13.79
C ARG A 10 -21.15 -9.58 13.20
N ASN A 11 -20.41 -10.69 13.09
CA ASN A 11 -19.06 -10.77 12.49
C ASN A 11 -18.13 -9.63 12.95
N ILE A 12 -18.10 -9.41 14.25
CA ILE A 12 -17.59 -8.17 14.80
C ILE A 12 -16.06 -8.19 14.84
N SER A 13 -15.42 -7.09 14.41
CA SER A 13 -13.98 -6.90 14.60
C SER A 13 -13.61 -7.02 16.08
N ARG A 14 -12.36 -7.33 16.41
CA ARG A 14 -11.90 -7.52 17.80
C ARG A 14 -12.26 -6.37 18.75
N ASN A 15 -12.51 -5.17 18.21
CA ASN A 15 -12.87 -3.97 18.97
C ASN A 15 -14.36 -3.84 19.32
N SER A 16 -15.21 -4.76 18.88
CA SER A 16 -16.66 -4.62 19.10
C SER A 16 -17.34 -5.91 19.58
N LEU A 17 -16.57 -6.85 20.13
CA LEU A 17 -17.12 -7.93 20.95
C LEU A 17 -17.92 -7.36 22.14
N CYS A 18 -19.02 -8.01 22.53
CA CYS A 18 -19.74 -7.62 23.73
C CYS A 18 -18.88 -7.83 24.98
N LYS A 19 -19.16 -7.07 26.05
CA LYS A 19 -18.42 -7.15 27.33
C LYS A 19 -18.29 -8.59 27.85
N THR A 20 -19.34 -9.39 27.68
CA THR A 20 -19.39 -10.81 28.12
C THR A 20 -18.37 -11.68 27.38
N CYS A 21 -18.22 -11.52 26.05
CA CYS A 21 -17.23 -12.26 25.25
C CYS A 21 -15.79 -11.77 25.50
N ILE A 22 -15.61 -10.51 25.89
CA ILE A 22 -14.30 -9.97 26.28
C ILE A 22 -13.87 -10.52 27.64
N GLY A 23 -14.79 -10.60 28.60
CA GLY A 23 -14.52 -11.10 29.96
C GLY A 23 -14.20 -12.59 30.02
N SER A 24 -14.75 -13.40 29.11
CA SER A 24 -14.53 -14.86 29.06
C SER A 24 -13.20 -15.28 28.42
N GLY A 25 -12.26 -14.36 28.20
CA GLY A 25 -10.91 -14.69 27.75
C GLY A 25 -10.81 -15.21 26.31
N VAL A 26 -11.89 -15.12 25.51
CA VAL A 26 -11.94 -15.61 24.14
C VAL A 26 -10.96 -14.83 23.25
N ARG A 27 -9.83 -15.46 22.90
CA ARG A 27 -8.87 -14.90 21.95
C ARG A 27 -9.28 -15.25 20.53
N LEU A 28 -9.87 -14.28 19.81
CA LEU A 28 -10.05 -14.38 18.36
C LEU A 28 -8.68 -14.53 17.67
N ARG A 29 -8.34 -15.76 17.25
CA ARG A 29 -7.24 -15.98 16.30
C ARG A 29 -7.70 -15.42 14.95
N LYS A 30 -6.92 -14.52 14.34
CA LYS A 30 -7.16 -14.15 12.94
C LYS A 30 -7.13 -15.46 12.14
N PRO A 31 -8.16 -15.78 11.35
CA PRO A 31 -8.13 -16.96 10.51
C PRO A 31 -6.90 -16.86 9.60
N ALA A 32 -6.07 -17.91 9.57
CA ALA A 32 -4.81 -17.94 8.83
C ALA A 32 -5.01 -17.87 7.31
N GLY A 33 -6.25 -17.98 6.84
CA GLY A 33 -6.64 -17.82 5.46
C GLY A 33 -8.15 -17.94 5.30
N CYS A 34 -8.60 -17.83 4.06
CA CYS A 34 -9.99 -18.03 3.66
C CYS A 34 -10.49 -19.42 4.08
N SER A 35 -11.59 -19.49 4.81
CA SER A 35 -12.20 -20.75 5.26
C SER A 35 -12.54 -21.70 4.11
N ASN A 36 -12.94 -21.16 2.95
CA ASN A 36 -13.16 -21.94 1.74
C ASN A 36 -11.82 -22.24 1.01
N CYS A 37 -11.22 -21.27 0.30
CA CYS A 37 -10.07 -21.54 -0.59
C CYS A 37 -8.67 -21.51 0.05
N ARG A 38 -8.55 -21.32 1.38
CA ARG A 38 -7.29 -21.15 2.12
C ARG A 38 -6.39 -20.01 1.63
N ALA A 39 -6.89 -19.09 0.80
CA ALA A 39 -6.12 -17.90 0.39
C ALA A 39 -5.69 -17.09 1.61
N PRO A 40 -4.44 -16.58 1.66
CA PRO A 40 -3.91 -15.95 2.87
C PRO A 40 -4.53 -14.57 3.17
N TRP A 41 -5.35 -14.03 2.28
CA TRP A 41 -6.09 -12.78 2.49
C TRP A 41 -7.56 -13.06 2.78
N VAL A 42 -8.04 -12.56 3.92
CA VAL A 42 -9.44 -12.63 4.37
C VAL A 42 -10.00 -11.22 4.40
N VAL A 43 -11.20 -11.03 3.85
CA VAL A 43 -11.88 -9.74 3.80
C VAL A 43 -13.03 -9.70 4.81
N SER A 44 -13.97 -10.65 4.73
CA SER A 44 -15.14 -10.71 5.62
C SER A 44 -15.56 -12.16 5.87
N ARG A 45 -16.15 -12.43 7.04
CA ARG A 45 -16.62 -13.75 7.51
C ARG A 45 -15.61 -14.89 7.32
N GLY A 46 -14.33 -14.62 7.57
CA GLY A 46 -13.28 -15.63 7.40
C GLY A 46 -13.00 -16.01 5.94
N ARG A 47 -13.52 -15.28 4.93
CA ARG A 47 -13.38 -15.60 3.50
C ARG A 47 -12.59 -14.53 2.75
N CYS A 48 -11.91 -14.92 1.66
CA CYS A 48 -11.37 -13.96 0.70
C CYS A 48 -12.50 -13.29 -0.11
N ALA A 49 -12.22 -12.14 -0.73
CA ALA A 49 -13.21 -11.38 -1.51
C ALA A 49 -14.02 -12.25 -2.49
N ASN A 50 -13.33 -13.10 -3.25
CA ASN A 50 -13.98 -13.94 -4.26
C ASN A 50 -14.90 -15.02 -3.66
N CYS A 51 -14.52 -15.62 -2.53
CA CYS A 51 -15.37 -16.64 -1.88
C CYS A 51 -16.51 -15.99 -1.10
N TYR A 52 -16.30 -14.79 -0.55
CA TYR A 52 -17.35 -14.01 0.11
C TYR A 52 -18.42 -13.56 -0.91
N ASN A 53 -17.99 -13.00 -2.04
CA ASN A 53 -18.91 -12.55 -3.09
C ASN A 53 -19.70 -13.71 -3.71
N HIS A 54 -19.06 -14.87 -3.92
CA HIS A 54 -19.76 -16.06 -4.41
C HIS A 54 -20.85 -16.52 -3.43
N LEU A 55 -20.51 -16.61 -2.15
CA LEU A 55 -21.48 -17.02 -1.11
C LEU A 55 -22.67 -16.04 -1.04
N ASN A 56 -22.41 -14.73 -1.11
CA ASN A 56 -23.48 -13.73 -1.11
C ASN A 56 -24.35 -13.79 -2.36
N LYS A 57 -23.76 -14.09 -3.53
CA LYS A 57 -24.50 -14.12 -4.80
C LYS A 57 -25.32 -15.40 -4.99
N TYR A 58 -24.79 -16.54 -4.58
CA TYR A 58 -25.37 -17.86 -4.91
C TYR A 58 -25.84 -18.66 -3.70
N GLY A 59 -25.65 -18.14 -2.47
CA GLY A 59 -25.99 -18.86 -1.24
C GLY A 59 -25.13 -20.10 -0.96
N THR A 60 -24.25 -20.50 -1.89
CA THR A 60 -23.47 -21.74 -1.84
C THR A 60 -21.96 -21.48 -1.83
N GLU A 61 -21.23 -22.46 -1.31
CA GLU A 61 -19.77 -22.43 -1.29
C GLU A 61 -19.20 -22.40 -2.71
N ARG A 62 -18.20 -21.55 -2.92
CA ARG A 62 -17.47 -21.53 -4.19
C ARG A 62 -16.76 -22.86 -4.40
N ARG A 63 -17.15 -23.60 -5.44
CA ARG A 63 -16.48 -24.86 -5.83
C ARG A 63 -15.00 -24.58 -6.12
N LEU A 64 -14.13 -25.27 -5.39
CA LEU A 64 -12.69 -25.15 -5.58
C LEU A 64 -12.25 -26.16 -6.62
N TYR A 65 -11.92 -25.67 -7.81
CA TYR A 65 -11.16 -26.50 -8.73
C TYR A 65 -9.72 -26.59 -8.21
N PRO A 66 -9.17 -27.80 -8.00
CA PRO A 66 -7.78 -27.95 -7.63
C PRO A 66 -6.96 -27.23 -8.70
N ARG A 67 -6.31 -26.12 -8.30
CA ARG A 67 -5.32 -25.48 -9.15
C ARG A 67 -4.19 -26.48 -9.30
N LYS A 68 -4.24 -27.32 -10.32
CA LYS A 68 -3.06 -28.03 -10.84
C LYS A 68 -2.07 -26.93 -11.17
N ARG A 69 -1.18 -26.60 -10.23
CA ARG A 69 0.02 -25.81 -10.50
C ARG A 69 0.89 -26.70 -11.37
N ARG A 70 0.51 -26.83 -12.64
CA ARG A 70 1.40 -27.42 -13.63
C ARG A 70 2.68 -26.58 -13.53
N PRO A 71 3.84 -27.16 -13.23
CA PRO A 71 5.10 -26.44 -13.38
C PRO A 71 5.04 -25.86 -14.79
N VAL A 72 5.02 -24.52 -14.89
CA VAL A 72 5.00 -23.89 -16.20
C VAL A 72 6.36 -24.27 -16.78
N PRO A 73 6.43 -25.19 -17.77
CA PRO A 73 7.71 -25.52 -18.36
C PRO A 73 8.29 -24.20 -18.86
N LYS A 74 9.62 -24.03 -18.81
CA LYS A 74 10.27 -22.90 -19.47
C LYS A 74 10.03 -23.06 -20.98
N ARG A 75 8.86 -22.62 -21.45
CA ARG A 75 8.43 -22.80 -22.84
C ARG A 75 9.24 -21.83 -23.68
N GLN A 76 10.01 -22.39 -24.61
CA GLN A 76 10.63 -21.64 -25.68
C GLN A 76 9.53 -21.13 -26.61
N CYS A 77 9.74 -19.95 -27.18
CA CYS A 77 8.87 -19.41 -28.22
C CYS A 77 8.90 -20.35 -29.43
N SER A 78 7.76 -20.88 -29.85
CA SER A 78 7.64 -21.77 -31.02
C SER A 78 8.06 -21.12 -32.33
N ASN A 79 8.04 -19.78 -32.40
CA ASN A 79 8.52 -19.04 -33.57
C ASN A 79 10.03 -18.72 -33.45
N CYS A 80 10.46 -18.01 -32.41
CA CYS A 80 11.84 -17.49 -32.34
C CYS A 80 12.81 -18.24 -31.41
N GLY A 81 12.35 -19.23 -30.64
CA GLY A 81 13.17 -20.03 -29.71
C GLY A 81 13.47 -19.37 -28.35
N ILE A 82 13.10 -18.11 -28.13
CA ILE A 82 13.41 -17.40 -26.87
C ILE A 82 12.64 -18.02 -25.68
N VAL A 83 13.33 -18.24 -24.55
CA VAL A 83 12.87 -18.93 -23.32
C VAL A 83 11.90 -18.09 -22.45
N VAL A 84 10.94 -17.40 -23.07
CA VAL A 84 9.88 -16.63 -22.39
C VAL A 84 8.60 -16.60 -23.25
N ALA A 85 8.08 -17.79 -23.59
CA ALA A 85 6.76 -17.87 -24.21
C ALA A 85 5.66 -17.48 -23.20
N VAL A 86 4.74 -16.62 -23.63
CA VAL A 86 3.68 -16.05 -22.77
C VAL A 86 2.33 -16.70 -23.08
N SER A 87 1.92 -16.66 -24.35
CA SER A 87 0.61 -17.14 -24.81
C SER A 87 0.77 -17.95 -26.09
N LEU A 88 0.05 -19.08 -26.20
CA LEU A 88 0.08 -19.99 -27.36
C LEU A 88 1.49 -20.43 -27.78
N GLY A 89 2.39 -20.62 -26.80
CA GLY A 89 3.76 -21.02 -27.07
C GLY A 89 4.64 -19.95 -27.72
N ARG A 90 4.18 -18.69 -27.85
CA ARG A 90 4.94 -17.60 -28.48
C ARG A 90 5.40 -16.56 -27.45
N CYS A 91 6.55 -15.92 -27.68
CA CYS A 91 6.96 -14.75 -26.89
C CYS A 91 6.02 -13.56 -27.19
N SER A 92 5.98 -12.56 -26.31
CA SER A 92 5.08 -11.40 -26.46
C SER A 92 5.19 -10.70 -27.82
N ALA A 93 6.41 -10.58 -28.37
CA ALA A 93 6.64 -9.90 -29.65
C ALA A 93 6.12 -10.71 -30.83
N CYS A 94 6.45 -12.01 -30.91
CA CYS A 94 5.96 -12.91 -31.95
C CYS A 94 4.43 -13.07 -31.90
N TYR A 95 3.85 -13.11 -30.69
CA TYR A 95 2.39 -13.17 -30.52
C TYR A 95 1.70 -11.90 -31.02
N GLN A 96 2.19 -10.71 -30.66
CA GLN A 96 1.62 -9.44 -31.12
C GLN A 96 1.69 -9.29 -32.64
N TYR A 97 2.83 -9.66 -33.24
CA TYR A 97 2.98 -9.61 -34.70
C TYR A 97 2.01 -10.55 -35.41
N PHE A 98 1.93 -11.80 -34.95
CA PHE A 98 0.97 -12.76 -35.48
C PHE A 98 -0.48 -12.27 -35.36
N HIS A 99 -0.83 -11.67 -34.23
CA HIS A 99 -2.18 -11.14 -34.03
C HIS A 99 -2.54 -10.02 -35.03
N MET A 100 -1.59 -9.13 -35.33
CA MET A 100 -1.77 -8.00 -36.24
C MET A 100 -1.74 -8.40 -37.72
N HIS A 101 -0.81 -9.28 -38.11
CA HIS A 101 -0.54 -9.60 -39.51
C HIS A 101 -1.02 -10.97 -39.95
N LYS A 102 -1.56 -11.78 -39.02
CA LYS A 102 -2.00 -13.16 -39.24
C LYS A 102 -0.93 -14.09 -39.84
N LYS A 103 0.35 -13.72 -39.70
CA LYS A 103 1.52 -14.49 -40.17
C LYS A 103 2.69 -14.41 -39.19
N ASP A 104 3.62 -15.34 -39.33
CA ASP A 104 4.76 -15.44 -38.42
C ASP A 104 5.83 -14.39 -38.70
N MET A 105 6.35 -13.78 -37.62
CA MET A 105 7.50 -12.90 -37.69
C MET A 105 8.73 -13.73 -38.06
N ASN A 106 9.58 -13.25 -38.98
CA ASN A 106 10.84 -13.91 -39.32
C ASN A 106 11.68 -14.15 -38.04
N PRO A 107 12.08 -15.41 -37.74
CA PRO A 107 12.80 -15.76 -36.52
C PRO A 107 14.12 -15.00 -36.34
N LYS A 108 14.86 -14.72 -37.42
CA LYS A 108 16.13 -13.97 -37.38
C LYS A 108 15.88 -12.54 -36.90
N VAL A 109 14.84 -11.88 -37.41
CA VAL A 109 14.41 -10.53 -37.01
C VAL A 109 13.91 -10.52 -35.56
N ALA A 110 13.21 -11.58 -35.14
CA ALA A 110 12.72 -11.71 -33.77
C ALA A 110 13.86 -11.87 -32.75
N ARG A 111 14.93 -12.59 -33.11
CA ARG A 111 16.13 -12.79 -32.28
C ARG A 111 17.06 -11.59 -32.27
N SER A 112 17.28 -10.96 -33.42
CA SER A 112 18.21 -9.83 -33.55
C SER A 112 17.67 -8.53 -32.98
N ARG A 113 16.37 -8.44 -32.66
CA ARG A 113 15.75 -7.25 -32.10
C ARG A 113 16.41 -6.96 -30.74
N PRO A 114 17.33 -6.00 -30.65
CA PRO A 114 17.96 -5.68 -29.38
C PRO A 114 16.83 -5.23 -28.46
N SER A 115 16.94 -5.48 -27.16
CA SER A 115 16.18 -4.68 -26.20
C SER A 115 16.71 -3.25 -26.30
N LYS A 116 16.30 -2.51 -27.35
CA LYS A 116 16.66 -1.11 -27.54
C LYS A 116 16.19 -0.39 -26.28
N LYS A 117 17.11 -0.18 -25.35
CA LYS A 117 17.08 0.95 -24.44
C LYS A 117 17.18 2.12 -25.40
N ASN A 118 16.05 2.65 -25.82
CA ASN A 118 16.07 3.89 -26.57
C ASN A 118 16.80 4.88 -25.64
N PRO A 119 17.82 5.60 -26.12
CA PRO A 119 18.36 6.71 -25.35
C PRO A 119 17.17 7.58 -24.96
N ILE A 120 17.08 7.95 -23.68
CA ILE A 120 16.00 8.79 -23.18
C ILE A 120 16.12 10.11 -23.94
N LYS A 121 15.31 10.27 -25.00
CA LYS A 121 15.27 11.52 -25.75
C LYS A 121 14.41 12.50 -24.96
N ASN A 122 14.81 13.76 -24.97
CA ASN A 122 14.00 14.84 -24.43
C ASN A 122 12.88 15.17 -25.40
N CYS A 123 11.75 15.63 -24.88
CA CYS A 123 10.64 16.13 -25.68
C CYS A 123 11.10 17.31 -26.55
N THR A 124 10.92 17.22 -27.86
CA THR A 124 11.29 18.29 -28.80
C THR A 124 10.51 19.58 -28.57
N ASN A 125 9.33 19.50 -27.98
CA ASN A 125 8.49 20.66 -27.69
C ASN A 125 8.83 21.28 -26.31
N CYS A 126 9.00 20.46 -25.25
CA CYS A 126 9.09 20.99 -23.88
C CYS A 126 10.32 20.57 -23.07
N GLY A 127 11.30 19.92 -23.70
CA GLY A 127 12.55 19.48 -23.08
C GLY A 127 12.44 18.36 -22.03
N LYS A 128 11.23 18.01 -21.57
CA LYS A 128 11.05 16.97 -20.54
C LYS A 128 11.47 15.58 -21.03
N ALA A 129 12.17 14.84 -20.18
CA ALA A 129 12.48 13.43 -20.39
C ALA A 129 11.19 12.59 -20.58
N HIS A 130 11.32 11.46 -21.28
CA HIS A 130 10.24 10.57 -21.76
C HIS A 130 9.50 11.08 -22.99
N VAL A 131 9.92 10.57 -24.16
CA VAL A 131 9.22 10.78 -25.43
C VAL A 131 8.27 9.60 -25.67
N ALA A 132 7.01 9.90 -26.00
CA ALA A 132 6.03 8.89 -26.35
C ALA A 132 6.13 8.52 -27.84
N SER A 133 5.72 9.44 -28.71
CA SER A 133 5.68 9.26 -30.16
C SER A 133 6.04 10.59 -30.84
N LYS A 134 6.70 10.52 -32.01
CA LYS A 134 7.09 11.70 -32.80
C LYS A 134 7.88 12.76 -32.02
N GLY A 135 8.84 12.35 -31.18
CA GLY A 135 9.70 13.29 -30.45
C GLY A 135 9.03 14.02 -29.27
N ARG A 136 7.73 13.79 -28.98
CA ARG A 136 6.99 14.54 -27.96
C ARG A 136 6.70 13.70 -26.71
N CYS A 137 6.70 14.32 -25.52
CA CYS A 137 6.23 13.68 -24.29
C CYS A 137 4.72 13.38 -24.35
N PRO A 138 4.17 12.46 -23.52
CA PRO A 138 2.77 12.08 -23.58
C PRO A 138 1.79 13.26 -23.56
N THR A 139 2.09 14.31 -22.78
CA THR A 139 1.26 15.50 -22.66
C THR A 139 1.30 16.37 -23.91
N CYS A 140 2.49 16.63 -24.46
CA CYS A 140 2.62 17.46 -25.68
C CYS A 140 2.08 16.71 -26.91
N TYR A 141 2.26 15.38 -26.96
CA TYR A 141 1.70 14.56 -28.03
C TYR A 141 0.15 14.52 -27.99
N ALA A 142 -0.44 14.45 -26.80
CA ALA A 142 -1.90 14.52 -26.66
C ALA A 142 -2.45 15.88 -27.09
N TYR A 143 -1.78 16.98 -26.71
CA TYR A 143 -2.15 18.32 -27.15
C TYR A 143 -2.09 18.44 -28.68
N TYR A 144 -0.97 18.05 -29.28
CA TYR A 144 -0.78 18.06 -30.73
C TYR A 144 -1.84 17.26 -31.48
N ARG A 145 -2.21 16.07 -30.96
CA ARG A 145 -3.27 15.25 -31.56
C ARG A 145 -4.62 15.95 -31.55
N ASN A 146 -4.93 16.70 -30.49
CA ASN A 146 -6.24 17.32 -30.31
C ASN A 146 -6.37 18.67 -31.03
N HIS A 147 -5.26 19.41 -31.20
CA HIS A 147 -5.28 20.78 -31.72
C HIS A 147 -4.54 20.94 -33.06
N GLY A 148 -3.84 19.92 -33.54
CA GLY A 148 -3.05 19.99 -34.78
C GLY A 148 -1.76 20.81 -34.68
N SER A 149 -1.55 21.55 -33.59
CA SER A 149 -0.39 22.42 -33.35
C SER A 149 0.38 22.04 -32.09
N ASP A 150 1.64 22.49 -32.02
CA ASP A 150 2.47 22.30 -30.84
C ASP A 150 1.97 23.14 -29.65
N ARG A 151 2.14 22.60 -28.45
CA ARG A 151 1.75 23.27 -27.20
C ARG A 151 2.58 24.55 -27.02
N GLY A 152 1.93 25.71 -27.07
CA GLY A 152 2.60 27.01 -26.91
C GLY A 152 3.33 27.17 -25.58
N GLU A 153 4.36 28.01 -25.58
CA GLU A 153 5.30 28.19 -24.46
C GLU A 153 4.61 28.60 -23.15
N SER A 154 3.58 29.45 -23.24
CA SER A 154 2.73 29.85 -22.09
C SER A 154 2.06 28.68 -21.36
N LEU A 155 1.82 27.56 -22.05
CA LEU A 155 1.27 26.34 -21.46
C LEU A 155 2.37 25.40 -20.94
N LEU A 156 3.61 25.54 -21.43
CA LEU A 156 4.78 24.75 -21.01
C LEU A 156 5.30 25.21 -19.66
N GLU A 157 5.29 26.52 -19.43
CA GLU A 157 5.43 27.13 -18.12
C GLU A 157 4.23 26.71 -17.25
N LYS A 158 4.33 25.53 -16.64
CA LYS A 158 3.68 25.35 -15.35
C LYS A 158 4.41 26.29 -14.39
N LYS A 159 4.07 27.58 -14.40
CA LYS A 159 4.16 28.36 -13.17
C LYS A 159 3.47 27.47 -12.14
N PRO A 160 4.14 27.05 -11.07
CA PRO A 160 3.43 26.57 -9.92
C PRO A 160 2.62 27.78 -9.49
N SER A 161 1.42 27.95 -10.07
CA SER A 161 0.38 28.69 -9.41
C SER A 161 0.24 27.89 -8.13
N ALA A 162 0.89 28.38 -7.08
CA ALA A 162 0.63 28.00 -5.72
C ALA A 162 -0.80 28.48 -5.49
N LYS A 163 -1.75 27.81 -6.14
CA LYS A 163 -3.14 28.15 -6.02
C LYS A 163 -3.42 27.83 -4.57
N SER A 164 -3.62 28.89 -3.80
CA SER A 164 -4.09 28.80 -2.45
C SER A 164 -5.61 28.64 -2.49
N CYS A 165 -6.14 27.97 -1.48
CA CYS A 165 -7.58 27.87 -1.30
C CYS A 165 -8.18 29.27 -1.24
N MET A 166 -9.10 29.61 -2.15
CA MET A 166 -9.71 30.94 -2.23
C MET A 166 -10.42 31.38 -0.94
N ILE A 167 -10.74 30.44 -0.03
CA ILE A 167 -11.47 30.70 1.22
C ILE A 167 -10.54 30.82 2.44
N CYS A 168 -9.42 30.09 2.47
CA CYS A 168 -8.57 30.01 3.68
C CYS A 168 -7.07 30.13 3.43
N ASP A 169 -6.68 30.43 2.19
CA ASP A 169 -5.31 30.61 1.73
C ASP A 169 -4.38 29.40 1.93
N LYS A 170 -4.93 28.23 2.24
CA LYS A 170 -4.16 26.98 2.33
C LYS A 170 -3.58 26.62 0.94
N PRO A 171 -2.26 26.40 0.79
CA PRO A 171 -1.59 26.20 -0.51
C PRO A 171 -1.94 24.89 -1.24
N GLN A 172 -2.80 24.06 -0.64
CA GLN A 172 -3.19 22.76 -1.18
C GLN A 172 -4.66 22.79 -1.59
N ILE A 173 -4.90 22.88 -2.89
CA ILE A 173 -6.23 22.79 -3.49
C ILE A 173 -6.57 21.36 -3.84
N ALA A 174 -7.80 20.96 -3.54
CA ALA A 174 -8.36 19.67 -3.91
C ALA A 174 -9.19 19.78 -5.21
N ALA A 175 -10.24 20.62 -5.19
CA ALA A 175 -11.16 20.80 -6.31
C ALA A 175 -11.81 22.19 -6.25
N ARG A 176 -12.16 22.75 -7.41
CA ARG A 176 -12.83 24.06 -7.57
C ARG A 176 -12.17 25.17 -6.72
N ASP A 177 -10.85 25.27 -6.82
CA ASP A 177 -10.03 26.26 -6.11
C ASP A 177 -10.17 26.30 -4.57
N ARG A 178 -10.66 25.20 -3.97
CA ARG A 178 -10.81 25.02 -2.52
C ARG A 178 -9.86 23.95 -1.99
N CYS A 179 -9.37 24.12 -0.76
CA CYS A 179 -8.69 23.03 -0.05
C CYS A 179 -9.68 21.91 0.30
N GLN A 180 -9.17 20.73 0.64
CA GLN A 180 -9.99 19.56 0.98
C GLN A 180 -11.05 19.86 2.06
N ALA A 181 -10.70 20.61 3.10
CA ALA A 181 -11.62 20.92 4.20
C ALA A 181 -12.73 21.90 3.79
N CYS A 182 -12.39 22.94 3.01
CA CYS A 182 -13.38 23.88 2.49
C CYS A 182 -14.28 23.22 1.44
N TYR A 183 -13.72 22.38 0.56
CA TYR A 183 -14.48 21.61 -0.42
C TYR A 183 -15.49 20.67 0.25
N GLN A 184 -15.05 19.93 1.28
CA GLN A 184 -15.95 19.06 2.05
C GLN A 184 -17.08 19.83 2.74
N TYR A 185 -16.79 21.01 3.28
CA TYR A 185 -17.82 21.87 3.88
C TYR A 185 -18.83 22.31 2.82
N TYR A 186 -18.36 22.81 1.68
CA TYR A 186 -19.20 23.22 0.57
C TYR A 186 -20.10 22.07 0.07
N THR A 187 -19.55 20.87 -0.12
CA THR A 187 -20.36 19.71 -0.56
C THR A 187 -21.43 19.30 0.46
N LYS A 188 -21.23 19.58 1.74
CA LYS A 188 -22.18 19.23 2.80
C LYS A 188 -23.26 20.28 2.99
N GLN A 189 -22.89 21.56 2.89
CA GLN A 189 -23.78 22.69 3.24
C GLN A 189 -24.35 23.41 2.01
N GLY A 190 -23.84 23.13 0.81
CA GLY A 190 -24.21 23.85 -0.42
C GLY A 190 -23.66 25.28 -0.49
N LYS A 191 -23.00 25.78 0.56
CA LYS A 191 -22.42 27.13 0.64
C LYS A 191 -21.00 27.11 1.19
N ASP A 192 -20.21 28.10 0.80
CA ASP A 192 -18.86 28.27 1.33
C ASP A 192 -18.87 28.62 2.81
N ARG A 193 -17.76 28.28 3.48
CA ARG A 193 -17.54 28.74 4.86
C ARG A 193 -17.17 30.22 4.80
N ASP A 194 -17.59 30.96 5.81
CA ASP A 194 -17.04 32.29 6.09
C ASP A 194 -15.50 32.26 6.05
N SER A 195 -14.90 33.20 5.30
CA SER A 195 -13.46 33.21 5.02
C SER A 195 -12.65 33.46 6.29
N GLY A 196 -13.10 34.34 7.17
CA GLY A 196 -12.50 34.61 8.47
C GLY A 196 -12.45 33.36 9.35
N HIS A 197 -13.58 32.66 9.47
CA HIS A 197 -13.66 31.41 10.22
C HIS A 197 -12.80 30.29 9.58
N ALA A 198 -12.76 30.21 8.25
CA ALA A 198 -11.94 29.22 7.56
C ALA A 198 -10.43 29.46 7.76
N ARG A 199 -9.97 30.72 7.67
CA ARG A 199 -8.59 31.13 7.98
C ARG A 199 -8.23 30.84 9.44
N MET A 200 -9.13 31.15 10.38
CA MET A 200 -8.94 30.85 11.80
C MET A 200 -8.75 29.35 12.05
N LEU A 201 -9.58 28.49 11.45
CA LEU A 201 -9.46 27.04 11.57
C LEU A 201 -8.15 26.52 10.95
N TYR A 202 -7.74 27.10 9.83
CA TYR A 202 -6.45 26.76 9.21
C TYR A 202 -5.27 27.17 10.10
N ALA A 203 -5.23 28.41 10.58
CA ALA A 203 -4.21 28.88 11.52
C ALA A 203 -4.16 28.01 12.79
N LYS A 204 -5.31 27.64 13.35
CA LYS A 204 -5.41 26.72 14.49
C LYS A 204 -4.84 25.34 14.20
N SER A 205 -4.97 24.85 12.97
CA SER A 205 -4.41 23.55 12.54
C SER A 205 -2.89 23.59 12.30
N MET A 206 -2.34 24.76 11.99
CA MET A 206 -0.91 24.96 11.76
C MET A 206 -0.13 25.23 13.05
N ARG A 207 -0.80 25.64 14.13
CA ARG A 207 -0.15 25.76 15.43
C ARG A 207 0.38 24.37 15.84
N PRO A 208 1.70 24.21 16.08
CA PRO A 208 2.19 22.98 16.68
C PRO A 208 1.40 22.73 17.97
N PRO A 209 1.04 21.49 18.31
CA PRO A 209 0.31 21.20 19.55
C PRO A 209 1.21 21.53 20.73
N GLN A 210 1.27 22.81 21.12
CA GLN A 210 2.13 23.34 22.18
C GLN A 210 1.61 23.01 23.58
N LYS A 211 0.52 22.26 23.68
CA LYS A 211 -0.03 21.86 24.97
C LYS A 211 0.40 20.44 25.27
N ASN A 212 1.17 20.30 26.35
CA ASN A 212 1.36 19.03 27.00
C ASN A 212 0.03 18.58 27.60
N CYS A 213 -0.23 17.28 27.57
CA CYS A 213 -1.41 16.72 28.21
C CYS A 213 -1.40 17.04 29.70
N LYS A 214 -2.44 17.70 30.23
CA LYS A 214 -2.56 18.05 31.65
C LYS A 214 -2.44 16.86 32.60
N MET A 215 -2.74 15.65 32.11
CA MET A 215 -2.68 14.42 32.91
C MET A 215 -1.33 13.71 32.83
N CYS A 216 -0.75 13.58 31.64
CA CYS A 216 0.44 12.72 31.44
C CYS A 216 1.66 13.43 30.85
N GLY A 217 1.60 14.74 30.62
CA GLY A 217 2.69 15.56 30.10
C GLY A 217 3.02 15.34 28.63
N ARG A 218 2.33 14.45 27.90
CA ARG A 218 2.68 14.14 26.50
C ARG A 218 2.43 15.32 25.53
N PRO A 219 3.35 15.57 24.59
CA PRO A 219 3.18 16.55 23.53
C PRO A 219 2.30 15.96 22.44
N GLN A 220 0.97 16.08 22.58
CA GLN A 220 -0.07 15.77 21.58
C GLN A 220 -1.42 15.79 22.29
N VAL A 221 -1.95 16.99 22.49
CA VAL A 221 -3.31 17.20 23.02
C VAL A 221 -4.30 17.17 21.88
N VAL A 222 -5.42 16.46 22.06
CA VAL A 222 -6.50 16.36 21.07
C VAL A 222 -7.67 17.25 21.46
N SER A 223 -8.16 17.11 22.69
CA SER A 223 -9.31 17.85 23.20
C SER A 223 -9.19 18.03 24.72
N MET A 224 -9.76 19.13 25.24
CA MET A 224 -9.78 19.48 26.67
C MET A 224 -8.42 19.36 27.38
N ASN A 225 -7.33 19.79 26.73
CA ASN A 225 -5.96 19.70 27.25
C ASN A 225 -5.50 18.25 27.59
N ARG A 226 -6.11 17.24 26.98
CA ARG A 226 -5.77 15.82 27.16
C ARG A 226 -5.22 15.20 25.88
N CYS A 227 -4.25 14.28 26.01
CA CYS A 227 -3.83 13.44 24.89
C CYS A 227 -4.92 12.44 24.52
N THR A 228 -4.83 11.81 23.34
CA THR A 228 -5.83 10.85 22.85
C THR A 228 -6.17 9.78 23.91
N MET A 229 -5.16 9.26 24.60
CA MET A 229 -5.34 8.18 25.57
C MET A 229 -6.00 8.64 26.88
N CYS A 230 -5.68 9.83 27.35
CA CYS A 230 -6.32 10.42 28.53
C CYS A 230 -7.75 10.87 28.19
N TYR A 231 -7.98 11.45 27.01
CA TYR A 231 -9.30 11.86 26.56
C TYR A 231 -10.25 10.67 26.38
N GLN A 232 -9.78 9.58 25.77
CA GLN A 232 -10.58 8.36 25.64
C GLN A 232 -10.94 7.74 27.00
N TYR A 233 -10.05 7.81 27.99
CA TYR A 233 -10.35 7.34 29.34
C TYR A 233 -11.42 8.23 29.99
N TYR A 234 -11.24 9.56 29.91
CA TYR A 234 -12.21 10.53 30.43
C TYR A 234 -13.61 10.32 29.83
N ASN A 235 -13.71 10.21 28.50
CA ASN A 235 -14.99 9.95 27.83
C ASN A 235 -15.64 8.63 28.26
N LYS A 236 -14.83 7.62 28.62
CA LYS A 236 -15.35 6.30 29.00
C LYS A 236 -15.83 6.24 30.45
N TYR A 237 -15.15 6.94 31.36
CA TYR A 237 -15.37 6.81 32.80
C TYR A 237 -15.91 8.07 33.47
N GLY A 238 -16.03 9.19 32.74
CA GLY A 238 -16.45 10.48 33.28
C GLY A 238 -15.43 11.13 34.21
N LYS A 239 -14.24 10.53 34.41
CA LYS A 239 -13.22 11.02 35.34
C LYS A 239 -11.81 10.91 34.75
N ASP A 240 -10.93 11.78 35.22
CA ASP A 240 -9.51 11.73 34.89
C ASP A 240 -8.83 10.52 35.55
N ARG A 241 -7.77 10.01 34.92
CA ARG A 241 -6.95 8.93 35.51
C ARG A 241 -6.26 9.44 36.77
N SER A 242 -6.20 8.60 37.79
CA SER A 242 -5.36 8.86 38.97
C SER A 242 -3.88 8.97 38.58
N ARG A 243 -3.08 9.69 39.38
CA ARG A 243 -1.62 9.76 39.20
C ARG A 243 -0.97 8.37 39.13
N ARG A 244 -1.47 7.40 39.93
CA ARG A 244 -1.00 6.01 39.92
C ARG A 244 -1.29 5.31 38.58
N GLU A 245 -2.50 5.43 38.05
CA GLU A 245 -2.85 4.87 36.74
C GLU A 245 -2.06 5.50 35.59
N ILE A 246 -1.77 6.81 35.69
CA ILE A 246 -0.94 7.52 34.71
C ILE A 246 0.48 6.99 34.76
N ARG A 247 1.09 6.85 35.95
CA ARG A 247 2.44 6.26 36.10
C ARG A 247 2.47 4.83 35.54
N THR A 248 1.48 3.99 35.83
CA THR A 248 1.39 2.64 35.27
C THR A 248 1.25 2.63 33.75
N MET A 249 0.43 3.52 33.20
CA MET A 249 0.26 3.68 31.75
C MET A 249 1.57 4.17 31.09
N LEU A 250 2.22 5.18 31.67
CA LEU A 250 3.51 5.70 31.22
C LEU A 250 4.60 4.64 31.35
N ALA A 251 4.64 3.84 32.41
CA ALA A 251 5.58 2.72 32.54
C ALA A 251 5.38 1.65 31.46
N ARG A 252 4.12 1.37 31.08
CA ARG A 252 3.79 0.45 29.97
C ARG A 252 4.12 1.01 28.58
N THR A 253 4.25 2.33 28.47
CA THR A 253 4.44 3.03 27.19
C THR A 253 5.77 3.74 27.06
N LYS A 254 6.56 3.81 28.14
CA LYS A 254 8.00 4.01 28.03
C LYS A 254 8.43 2.99 26.99
N PRO A 255 9.08 3.42 25.89
CA PRO A 255 9.64 2.47 24.95
C PRO A 255 10.42 1.49 25.81
N MET A 256 10.00 0.20 25.81
CA MET A 256 10.76 -0.83 26.50
C MET A 256 12.21 -0.54 26.12
N THR A 257 13.03 -0.18 27.10
CA THR A 257 14.47 0.08 26.91
C THR A 257 14.92 -0.94 25.91
N GLN A 258 15.43 -0.50 24.75
CA GLN A 258 15.52 -1.33 23.55
C GLN A 258 16.33 -2.59 23.84
N LYS A 259 15.69 -3.61 24.40
CA LYS A 259 16.34 -4.86 24.73
C LYS A 259 16.65 -5.47 23.38
N ASN A 260 17.90 -5.80 23.19
CA ASN A 260 18.33 -6.51 22.01
C ASN A 260 17.71 -7.91 22.04
N CYS A 261 17.27 -8.37 20.88
CA CYS A 261 16.76 -9.72 20.73
C CYS A 261 17.81 -10.73 21.21
N LYS A 262 17.46 -11.62 22.15
CA LYS A 262 18.39 -12.64 22.69
C LYS A 262 18.97 -13.57 21.60
N MET A 263 18.29 -13.68 20.46
CA MET A 263 18.68 -14.58 19.38
C MET A 263 19.54 -13.92 18.30
N CYS A 264 19.26 -12.67 17.93
CA CYS A 264 19.92 -12.02 16.80
C CYS A 264 20.52 -10.65 17.10
N GLY A 265 20.40 -10.16 18.33
CA GLY A 265 20.89 -8.84 18.73
C GLY A 265 20.05 -7.65 18.21
N ARG A 266 19.07 -7.88 17.33
CA ARG A 266 18.24 -6.81 16.75
C ARG A 266 17.52 -6.00 17.84
N PRO A 267 17.57 -4.65 17.80
CA PRO A 267 16.78 -3.81 18.70
C PRO A 267 15.29 -3.99 18.42
N GLN A 268 14.43 -3.69 19.39
CA GLN A 268 12.97 -3.88 19.34
C GLN A 268 12.52 -5.34 19.53
N VAL A 269 12.64 -5.80 20.77
CA VAL A 269 11.96 -7.01 21.25
C VAL A 269 10.45 -6.78 21.31
N ILE A 270 9.67 -7.73 20.79
CA ILE A 270 8.21 -7.70 20.86
C ILE A 270 7.71 -8.50 22.07
N SER A 271 8.22 -9.72 22.24
CA SER A 271 7.76 -10.62 23.31
C SER A 271 8.82 -11.67 23.65
N ARG A 272 8.87 -12.08 24.92
CA ARG A 272 9.80 -13.11 25.44
C ARG A 272 11.25 -12.89 24.99
N ASN A 273 11.74 -11.65 25.07
CA ASN A 273 13.11 -11.25 24.67
C ASN A 273 13.49 -11.56 23.22
N ARG A 274 12.51 -11.66 22.30
CA ARG A 274 12.73 -11.91 20.86
C ARG A 274 12.19 -10.76 19.99
N CYS A 275 12.90 -10.46 18.89
CA CYS A 275 12.36 -9.62 17.83
C CYS A 275 11.22 -10.33 17.08
N ALA A 276 10.47 -9.60 16.27
CA ALA A 276 9.33 -10.12 15.50
C ALA A 276 9.64 -11.42 14.73
N SER A 277 10.76 -11.42 13.99
CA SER A 277 11.15 -12.54 13.13
C SER A 277 11.52 -13.79 13.94
N CYS A 278 12.29 -13.63 15.01
CA CYS A 278 12.68 -14.75 15.88
C CYS A 278 11.48 -15.29 16.66
N TYR A 279 10.58 -14.42 17.13
CA TYR A 279 9.35 -14.83 17.80
C TYR A 279 8.43 -15.62 16.86
N GLN A 280 8.26 -15.16 15.62
CA GLN A 280 7.46 -15.87 14.62
C GLN A 280 8.02 -17.25 14.30
N TYR A 281 9.35 -17.38 14.18
CA TYR A 281 9.99 -18.68 13.97
C TYR A 281 9.72 -19.64 15.15
N TYR A 282 9.91 -19.17 16.39
CA TYR A 282 9.62 -19.95 17.60
C TYR A 282 8.15 -20.40 17.64
N MET A 283 7.20 -19.54 17.28
CA MET A 283 5.78 -19.89 17.23
C MET A 283 5.44 -20.96 16.20
N ILE A 284 6.19 -21.04 15.08
CA ILE A 284 5.96 -22.02 14.01
C ILE A 284 6.62 -23.37 14.34
N HIS A 285 7.85 -23.33 14.89
CA HIS A 285 8.68 -24.52 15.05
C HIS A 285 8.78 -25.03 16.49
N GLY A 286 8.25 -24.31 17.48
CA GLY A 286 8.37 -24.64 18.90
C GLY A 286 9.77 -24.44 19.49
N ARG A 287 10.77 -24.07 18.67
CA ARG A 287 12.18 -23.91 19.07
C ARG A 287 12.80 -22.64 18.50
N ASP A 288 13.82 -22.14 19.19
CA ASP A 288 14.60 -21.00 18.74
C ASP A 288 15.54 -21.38 17.57
N ARG A 289 15.87 -20.42 16.69
CA ARG A 289 16.95 -20.60 15.71
C ARG A 289 18.29 -20.69 16.45
N SER A 290 19.34 -21.24 15.83
CA SER A 290 20.68 -21.01 16.38
C SER A 290 20.99 -19.50 16.36
N PRO A 291 21.63 -18.93 17.41
CA PRO A 291 21.95 -17.51 17.47
C PRO A 291 22.76 -17.03 16.26
N LYS A 292 23.77 -17.82 15.83
CA LYS A 292 24.58 -17.55 14.63
C LYS A 292 23.72 -17.40 13.37
N ARG A 293 22.79 -18.33 13.12
CA ARG A 293 21.88 -18.26 11.96
C ARG A 293 20.92 -17.07 12.05
N ALA A 294 20.41 -16.77 13.24
CA ALA A 294 19.51 -15.65 13.45
C ALA A 294 20.20 -14.30 13.24
N ARG A 295 21.45 -14.15 13.70
CA ARG A 295 22.30 -12.97 13.47
C ARG A 295 22.62 -12.79 11.98
N ARG A 296 23.08 -13.85 11.30
CA ARG A 296 23.32 -13.82 9.84
C ARG A 296 22.09 -13.37 9.05
N LEU A 297 20.91 -13.91 9.35
CA LEU A 297 19.66 -13.48 8.69
C LEU A 297 19.28 -12.03 8.97
N TYR A 298 19.68 -11.50 10.14
CA TYR A 298 19.48 -10.10 10.47
C TYR A 298 20.45 -9.20 9.70
N GLU A 299 21.74 -9.53 9.66
CA GLU A 299 22.76 -8.83 8.88
C GLU A 299 22.40 -8.82 7.38
N GLU A 300 22.01 -9.98 6.83
CA GLU A 300 21.50 -10.10 5.45
C GLU A 300 20.24 -9.26 5.18
N SER A 301 19.48 -8.89 6.23
CA SER A 301 18.32 -8.01 6.12
C SER A 301 18.65 -6.53 6.24
N LEU A 302 19.81 -6.19 6.85
CA LEU A 302 20.32 -4.83 6.93
C LEU A 302 20.96 -4.41 5.61
N ILE A 303 21.59 -5.34 4.90
CA ILE A 303 22.10 -5.10 3.55
C ILE A 303 20.90 -4.73 2.66
N PRO A 304 20.80 -3.47 2.19
CA PRO A 304 19.77 -3.09 1.25
C PRO A 304 20.00 -3.94 0.01
N LYS A 305 19.13 -4.92 -0.22
CA LYS A 305 19.19 -5.71 -1.44
C LYS A 305 18.96 -4.73 -2.59
N MET A 306 20.04 -4.31 -3.25
CA MET A 306 20.06 -3.47 -4.47
C MET A 306 19.48 -4.26 -5.66
N TRP A 307 18.35 -4.91 -5.43
CA TRP A 307 17.65 -5.62 -6.47
C TRP A 307 16.88 -4.58 -7.25
N SER A 308 17.21 -4.47 -8.52
CA SER A 308 16.46 -3.66 -9.46
C SER A 308 15.18 -4.40 -9.85
N CYS A 309 14.06 -3.68 -9.96
CA CYS A 309 12.79 -4.26 -10.40
C CYS A 309 12.98 -5.00 -11.73
N SER A 310 12.64 -6.29 -11.81
CA SER A 310 12.78 -7.08 -13.03
C SER A 310 12.03 -6.47 -14.22
N ASN A 311 10.93 -5.77 -13.95
CA ASN A 311 10.16 -5.04 -14.94
C ASN A 311 10.77 -3.66 -15.24
N CYS A 312 10.92 -2.78 -14.24
CA CYS A 312 11.26 -1.36 -14.45
C CYS A 312 12.65 -0.90 -14.04
N LYS A 313 13.47 -1.81 -13.53
CA LYS A 313 14.82 -1.59 -12.99
C LYS A 313 14.92 -0.56 -11.85
N ARG A 314 13.82 0.03 -11.40
CA ARG A 314 13.81 0.91 -10.21
C ARG A 314 14.06 0.11 -8.93
N THR A 315 14.81 0.71 -8.03
CA THR A 315 14.98 0.32 -6.63
C THR A 315 14.10 1.22 -5.73
N PRO A 316 13.64 0.75 -4.56
CA PRO A 316 13.77 -0.61 -4.04
C PRO A 316 12.76 -1.60 -4.65
N VAL A 317 13.12 -2.88 -4.64
CA VAL A 317 12.23 -4.00 -4.95
C VAL A 317 11.40 -4.37 -3.73
N TYR A 318 10.11 -4.65 -3.92
CA TYR A 318 9.16 -4.99 -2.87
C TYR A 318 8.96 -6.50 -2.74
N MET A 319 8.26 -7.14 -3.69
CA MET A 319 8.00 -8.58 -3.70
C MET A 319 8.16 -9.15 -5.10
N ARG A 320 8.61 -10.41 -5.20
CA ARG A 320 8.83 -11.13 -6.48
C ARG A 320 9.72 -10.36 -7.47
N ASN A 321 10.80 -9.77 -6.99
CA ASN A 321 11.72 -8.98 -7.79
C ASN A 321 11.08 -7.77 -8.50
N ARG A 322 9.98 -7.21 -8.00
CA ARG A 322 9.32 -6.02 -8.59
C ARG A 322 9.23 -4.87 -7.60
N CYS A 323 9.34 -3.63 -8.07
CA CYS A 323 8.99 -2.46 -7.26
C CYS A 323 7.49 -2.46 -6.93
N SER A 324 7.09 -1.72 -5.88
CA SER A 324 5.71 -1.67 -5.40
C SER A 324 4.70 -1.38 -6.52
N ALA A 325 4.99 -0.39 -7.38
CA ALA A 325 4.11 0.00 -8.48
C ALA A 325 3.94 -1.11 -9.54
N CYS A 326 5.02 -1.83 -9.89
CA CYS A 326 4.94 -2.93 -10.87
C CYS A 326 4.26 -4.16 -10.26
N TYR A 327 4.46 -4.40 -8.96
CA TYR A 327 3.80 -5.49 -8.24
C TYR A 327 2.29 -5.27 -8.13
N LEU A 328 1.85 -4.07 -7.73
CA LEU A 328 0.44 -3.72 -7.66
C LEU A 328 -0.24 -3.80 -9.02
N TYR A 329 0.42 -3.30 -10.08
CA TYR A 329 -0.11 -3.42 -11.43
C TYR A 329 -0.32 -4.88 -11.84
N LEU A 330 0.66 -5.75 -11.57
CA LEU A 330 0.56 -7.18 -11.87
C LEU A 330 -0.58 -7.86 -11.10
N LEU A 331 -0.81 -7.49 -9.84
CA LEU A 331 -1.93 -8.00 -9.07
C LEU A 331 -3.29 -7.55 -9.65
N SER A 332 -3.41 -6.27 -10.00
CA SER A 332 -4.67 -5.70 -10.49
C SER A 332 -5.03 -6.18 -11.90
N HIS A 333 -4.04 -6.37 -12.77
CA HIS A 333 -4.29 -6.64 -14.19
C HIS A 333 -3.91 -8.06 -14.62
N GLY A 334 -3.31 -8.86 -13.74
CA GLY A 334 -2.81 -10.21 -14.06
C GLY A 334 -1.67 -10.23 -15.07
N ARG A 335 -1.16 -9.06 -15.49
CA ARG A 335 -0.10 -8.90 -16.50
C ARG A 335 0.92 -7.87 -16.06
N GLU A 336 2.12 -7.97 -16.61
CA GLU A 336 3.19 -7.00 -16.36
C GLU A 336 2.76 -5.59 -16.73
N ARG A 337 3.20 -4.60 -15.94
CA ARG A 337 3.07 -3.20 -16.34
C ARG A 337 3.87 -3.04 -17.61
N VAL A 338 3.18 -2.74 -18.72
CA VAL A 338 3.85 -2.30 -19.94
C VAL A 338 4.44 -0.96 -19.59
N LEU A 339 5.73 -0.97 -19.27
CA LEU A 339 6.46 0.26 -19.16
C LEU A 339 6.51 0.81 -20.57
N ARG A 340 5.83 1.95 -20.76
CA ARG A 340 6.14 2.78 -21.91
C ARG A 340 7.63 3.04 -21.82
N ARG A 341 8.38 2.45 -22.75
CA ARG A 341 9.83 2.64 -22.86
C ARG A 341 10.04 4.15 -22.83
N ALA A 342 10.85 4.60 -21.88
CA ALA A 342 11.22 6.00 -21.74
C ALA A 342 11.93 6.50 -22.98
#